data_AF-I6UAM6-F1
#
_entry.id   AF-I6UAM6-F1
#
_cell.length_a   1.000
_cell.length_b   1.000
_cell.length_c   1.000
_cell.angle_alpha   90.00
_cell.angle_beta   90.00
_cell.angle_gamma   90.00
#
_symmetry.space_group_name_H-M   'P 1'
#
loop_
_entity.id
_entity.type
_entity.pdbx_description
1 polymer ?
#
loop_
_entity_poly.entity_id
_entity_poly.type
_entity_poly.pdbx_seq_one_letter_code
_entity_poly.pdbx_strand_id
1 'polypeptide(L)'
;MAYQSQDFSLLDASISELQSALSSGLLSSVDLVSRYLRRISVYDANNLNLAAIPILNPSALDEAAASDARRTAGLPARPLEGIPYLAKDSIKVKGMTVARGI
;
A
#
# COMPACT_ATOMS: atom_id res chain seq x y z
N MET A 1 -8.32 -29.28 5.44
CA MET A 1 -7.57 -29.07 4.19
C MET A 1 -6.89 -27.72 4.31
N ALA A 2 -5.59 -27.70 4.58
CA ALA A 2 -4.85 -26.46 4.78
C ALA A 2 -4.55 -25.85 3.40
N TYR A 3 -5.16 -24.72 3.09
CA TYR A 3 -4.72 -23.89 1.98
C TYR A 3 -3.44 -23.20 2.43
N GLN A 4 -2.28 -23.79 2.08
CA GLN A 4 -1.02 -23.06 2.16
C GLN A 4 -1.09 -21.96 1.12
N SER A 5 -1.52 -20.78 1.58
CA SER A 5 -1.38 -19.55 0.80
C SER A 5 0.11 -19.38 0.54
N GLN A 6 0.48 -19.27 -0.73
CA GLN A 6 1.83 -18.98 -1.13
C GLN A 6 2.17 -17.60 -0.54
N ASP A 7 2.93 -17.56 0.55
CA ASP A 7 3.22 -16.33 1.27
C ASP A 7 4.07 -15.42 0.37
N PHE A 8 3.43 -14.48 -0.31
CA PHE A 8 4.12 -13.40 -1.00
C PHE A 8 4.83 -12.53 0.05
N SER A 9 6.16 -12.59 0.08
CA SER A 9 6.97 -11.74 0.94
C SER A 9 6.94 -10.30 0.44
N LEU A 10 6.54 -9.38 1.31
CA LEU A 10 6.69 -7.94 1.07
C LEU A 10 8.11 -7.42 1.29
N LEU A 11 8.93 -8.19 2.01
CA LEU A 11 10.31 -7.80 2.30
C LEU A 11 11.13 -7.94 1.02
N ASP A 12 11.83 -6.85 0.67
CA ASP A 12 12.71 -6.73 -0.49
C ASP A 12 12.05 -6.98 -1.86
N ALA A 13 10.71 -7.06 -1.91
CA ALA A 13 9.98 -7.13 -3.16
C ALA A 13 10.18 -5.86 -3.99
N SER A 14 10.69 -6.04 -5.20
CA SER A 14 10.81 -4.98 -6.19
C SER A 14 9.44 -4.53 -6.71
N ILE A 15 9.38 -3.33 -7.28
CA ILE A 15 8.15 -2.82 -7.92
C ILE A 15 7.68 -3.77 -9.02
N SER A 16 8.59 -4.34 -9.81
CA SER A 16 8.25 -5.30 -10.86
C SER A 16 7.62 -6.58 -10.32
N GLU A 17 8.08 -7.09 -9.18
CA GLU A 17 7.50 -8.28 -8.54
C GLU A 17 6.11 -7.98 -7.98
N LEU A 18 5.93 -6.81 -7.35
CA LEU A 18 4.62 -6.35 -6.88
C LEU A 18 3.63 -6.18 -8.04
N GLN A 19 4.07 -5.60 -9.16
CA GLN A 19 3.24 -5.46 -10.36
C GLN A 19 2.86 -6.80 -10.96
N SER A 20 3.78 -7.76 -10.99
CA SER A 20 3.51 -9.13 -11.42
C SER A 20 2.50 -9.83 -10.51
N ALA A 21 2.61 -9.66 -9.19
CA ALA A 21 1.66 -10.19 -8.23
C ALA A 21 0.26 -9.56 -8.38
N LEU A 22 0.18 -8.25 -8.63
CA LEU A 22 -1.08 -7.55 -8.88
C LEU A 22 -1.71 -7.95 -10.23
N SER A 23 -0.92 -8.13 -11.28
CA SER A 23 -1.43 -8.48 -12.61
C SER A 23 -1.87 -9.93 -12.73
N SER A 24 -1.20 -10.84 -12.01
CA SER A 24 -1.58 -12.25 -11.90
C SER A 24 -2.76 -12.51 -10.97
N GLY A 25 -3.17 -11.51 -10.17
CA GLY A 25 -4.21 -11.66 -9.16
C GLY A 25 -3.75 -12.39 -7.89
N LEU A 26 -2.45 -12.67 -7.75
CA LEU A 26 -1.86 -13.20 -6.51
C LEU A 26 -2.10 -12.24 -5.33
N LEU A 27 -2.11 -10.94 -5.61
CA LEU A 27 -2.45 -9.88 -4.66
C LEU A 27 -3.46 -8.92 -5.29
N SER A 28 -4.30 -8.32 -4.44
CA SER A 28 -5.01 -7.09 -4.78
C SER A 28 -4.28 -5.88 -4.19
N SER A 29 -4.55 -4.69 -4.72
CA SER A 29 -4.03 -3.45 -4.18
C SER A 29 -4.55 -3.21 -2.76
N VAL A 30 -5.80 -3.57 -2.48
CA VAL A 30 -6.37 -3.53 -1.12
C VAL A 30 -5.61 -4.45 -0.16
N ASP A 31 -5.28 -5.68 -0.57
CA ASP A 31 -4.49 -6.61 0.25
C ASP A 31 -3.08 -6.05 0.48
N LEU A 32 -2.43 -5.55 -0.57
CA LEU A 32 -1.10 -4.95 -0.48
C LEU A 32 -1.05 -3.77 0.51
N VAL A 33 -2.00 -2.84 0.41
CA VAL A 33 -2.14 -1.70 1.35
C VAL A 33 -2.41 -2.20 2.76
N SER A 34 -3.32 -3.15 2.94
CA SER A 34 -3.69 -3.70 4.25
C SER A 34 -2.48 -4.34 4.95
N ARG A 35 -1.65 -5.06 4.20
CA ARG A 35 -0.41 -5.66 4.74
C ARG A 35 0.61 -4.59 5.16
N TYR A 36 0.76 -3.50 4.41
CA TYR A 36 1.62 -2.39 4.85
C TYR A 36 1.05 -1.65 6.06
N LEU A 37 -0.25 -1.36 6.11
CA LEU A 37 -0.90 -0.77 7.29
C LEU A 37 -0.70 -1.64 8.53
N ARG A 38 -0.78 -2.98 8.39
CA ARG A 38 -0.46 -3.90 9.48
C ARG A 38 0.99 -3.76 9.94
N ARG A 39 1.96 -3.67 9.02
CA ARG A 39 3.38 -3.44 9.37
C ARG A 39 3.58 -2.11 10.10
N ILE A 40 2.94 -1.04 9.62
CA ILE A 40 2.96 0.28 10.26
C ILE A 40 2.41 0.18 11.68
N SER A 41 1.29 -0.52 11.89
CA SER A 41 0.73 -0.70 13.23
C SER A 41 1.69 -1.44 14.17
N VAL A 42 2.42 -2.45 13.69
CA VAL A 42 3.31 -3.27 14.53
C VAL A 42 4.60 -2.51 14.87
N TYR A 43 5.21 -1.85 13.89
CA TYR A 43 6.55 -1.29 14.03
C TYR A 43 6.57 0.23 14.29
N ASP A 44 5.63 0.98 13.71
CA ASP A 44 5.65 2.44 13.75
C ASP A 44 4.89 3.01 14.94
N ALA A 45 3.63 2.58 15.11
CA ALA A 45 2.71 3.15 16.09
C ALA A 45 2.76 2.49 17.47
N ASN A 46 3.19 1.22 17.54
CA ASN A 46 3.19 0.44 18.76
C ASN A 46 4.62 0.07 19.21
N ASN A 47 5.02 -1.18 18.98
CA ASN A 47 6.05 -1.88 19.76
C ASN A 47 7.46 -1.28 19.66
N LEU A 48 7.90 -0.94 18.44
CA LEU A 48 9.23 -0.35 18.22
C LEU A 48 9.21 1.18 18.22
N ASN A 49 8.01 1.77 18.13
CA ASN A 49 7.75 3.21 18.13
C ASN A 49 8.71 4.00 17.23
N LEU A 50 8.84 3.59 15.97
CA LEU A 50 9.73 4.24 15.00
C LEU A 50 9.30 5.68 14.69
N ALA A 51 8.01 6.00 14.87
CA ALA A 51 7.42 7.31 14.64
C ALA A 51 7.74 7.92 13.25
N ALA A 52 7.82 7.07 12.22
CA ALA A 52 8.14 7.44 10.85
C ALA A 52 6.92 7.92 10.05
N ILE A 53 5.69 7.55 10.45
CA ILE A 53 4.47 7.87 9.70
C ILE A 53 3.51 8.66 10.61
N PRO A 54 3.61 10.00 10.61
CA PRO A 54 2.85 10.85 11.53
C PRO A 54 1.35 10.88 11.21
N ILE A 55 0.98 10.70 9.94
CA ILE A 55 -0.41 10.71 9.47
C ILE A 55 -0.62 9.63 8.42
N LEU A 56 -1.78 8.95 8.50
CA LEU A 56 -2.23 8.01 7.47
C LEU A 56 -3.27 8.69 6.58
N ASN A 57 -3.26 8.37 5.29
CA ASN A 57 -4.34 8.78 4.38
C ASN A 57 -5.60 7.97 4.73
N PRO A 58 -6.70 8.60 5.18
CA PRO A 58 -7.94 7.89 5.51
C PRO A 58 -8.59 7.23 4.28
N SER A 59 -8.26 7.69 3.08
CA SER A 59 -8.80 7.17 1.81
C SER A 59 -7.92 6.09 1.18
N ALA A 60 -6.84 5.63 1.84
CA ALA A 60 -5.86 4.72 1.23
C ALA A 60 -6.46 3.40 0.74
N LEU A 61 -7.39 2.82 1.51
CA LEU A 61 -8.08 1.58 1.11
C LEU A 61 -9.08 1.81 -0.03
N ASP A 62 -9.76 2.96 -0.06
CA ASP A 62 -10.69 3.32 -1.13
C ASP A 62 -9.95 3.56 -2.45
N GLU A 63 -8.81 4.24 -2.40
CA GLU A 63 -7.94 4.45 -3.56
C GLU A 63 -7.37 3.12 -4.10
N ALA A 64 -7.02 2.20 -3.20
CA ALA A 64 -6.59 0.85 -3.57
C ALA A 64 -7.71 0.05 -4.22
N ALA A 65 -8.93 0.09 -3.66
CA ALA A 65 -10.10 -0.56 -4.21
C ALA A 65 -10.46 -0.01 -5.60
N ALA A 66 -10.33 1.31 -5.81
CA ALA A 66 -10.51 1.92 -7.11
C ALA A 66 -9.47 1.43 -8.14
N SER A 67 -8.23 1.20 -7.72
CA SER A 67 -7.19 0.60 -8.56
C SER A 67 -7.53 -0.84 -8.96
N ASP A 68 -7.97 -1.65 -8.00
CA ASP A 68 -8.42 -3.02 -8.23
C ASP A 68 -9.60 -3.06 -9.21
N ALA A 69 -10.61 -2.19 -9.02
CA ALA A 69 -11.75 -2.08 -9.92
C ALA A 69 -11.34 -1.72 -11.35
N ARG A 70 -10.38 -0.79 -11.54
CA ARG A 70 -9.83 -0.47 -12.86
C ARG A 70 -9.17 -1.68 -13.52
N ARG A 71 -8.42 -2.47 -12.73
CA ARG A 71 -7.75 -3.68 -13.21
C ARG A 71 -8.77 -4.74 -13.64
N THR A 72 -9.77 -5.01 -12.81
CA THR A 72 -10.86 -5.95 -13.14
C THR A 72 -11.67 -5.51 -14.36
N ALA A 73 -11.83 -4.20 -14.57
CA ALA A 73 -12.47 -3.64 -15.76
C ALA A 73 -11.61 -3.73 -17.04
N GLY A 74 -10.39 -4.29 -16.96
CA GLY A 74 -9.50 -4.45 -18.12
C GLY A 74 -8.94 -3.14 -18.67
N LEU A 75 -8.95 -2.07 -17.88
CA LEU A 75 -8.38 -0.79 -18.30
C LEU A 75 -6.85 -0.87 -18.40
N PRO A 76 -6.22 -0.09 -19.30
CA PRO A 76 -4.77 -0.06 -19.41
C PRO A 76 -4.11 0.27 -18.06
N ALA A 77 -3.16 -0.57 -17.66
CA ALA A 77 -2.41 -0.39 -16.42
C ALA A 77 -1.53 0.86 -16.51
N ARG A 78 -1.59 1.70 -15.46
CA ARG A 78 -0.64 2.82 -15.29
C ARG A 78 0.70 2.30 -14.75
N PRO A 79 1.83 3.00 -14.96
CA PRO A 79 3.16 2.52 -14.56
C PRO A 79 3.35 2.19 -13.08
N LEU A 80 2.49 2.69 -12.17
CA LEU A 80 2.51 2.38 -10.73
C LEU A 80 1.09 2.06 -10.22
N GLU A 81 0.21 1.55 -11.09
CA GLU A 81 -1.18 1.21 -10.74
C GLU A 81 -1.23 0.26 -9.54
N GLY A 82 -1.80 0.73 -8.43
CA GLY A 82 -2.05 -0.10 -7.26
C GLY A 82 -0.86 -0.30 -6.32
N ILE A 83 0.28 0.37 -6.58
CA ILE A 83 1.46 0.34 -5.72
C ILE A 83 1.35 1.45 -4.65
N PRO A 84 1.34 1.13 -3.35
CA PRO A 84 1.33 2.14 -2.30
C PRO A 84 2.67 2.85 -2.18
N TYR A 85 2.64 4.10 -1.76
CA TYR A 85 3.83 4.91 -1.51
C TYR A 85 3.60 5.86 -0.33
N LEU A 86 4.69 6.42 0.19
CA LEU A 86 4.67 7.47 1.21
C LEU A 86 5.12 8.79 0.59
N ALA A 87 4.48 9.88 1.00
CA ALA A 87 4.94 11.23 0.73
C ALA A 87 5.54 11.82 2.01
N LYS A 88 6.67 12.52 1.89
CA LYS A 88 7.23 13.27 3.02
C LYS A 88 6.22 14.33 3.46
N ASP A 89 6.07 14.57 4.76
CA ASP A 89 5.14 15.56 5.33
C ASP A 89 5.43 17.02 4.93
N SER A 90 6.50 17.28 4.15
CA SER A 90 6.73 18.56 3.47
C SER A 90 6.06 18.67 2.09
N ILE A 91 5.44 17.59 1.60
CA ILE A 91 4.81 17.48 0.27
C ILE A 91 3.29 17.61 0.44
N LYS A 92 2.66 18.44 -0.39
CA LYS A 92 1.21 18.64 -0.36
C LYS A 92 0.48 17.45 -1.00
N VAL A 93 -0.42 16.85 -0.24
CA VAL A 93 -1.39 15.87 -0.72
C VAL A 93 -2.79 16.42 -0.47
N LYS A 94 -3.67 16.35 -1.48
CA LYS A 94 -5.03 16.89 -1.37
C LYS A 94 -5.78 16.21 -0.23
N GLY A 95 -6.38 17.00 0.66
CA GLY A 95 -7.17 16.48 1.79
C GLY A 95 -6.36 16.01 3.00
N MET A 96 -5.03 16.19 2.99
CA MET A 96 -4.15 15.84 4.10
C MET A 96 -3.46 17.08 4.69
N THR A 97 -3.19 17.03 6.00
CA THR A 97 -2.37 18.03 6.70
C THR A 97 -0.93 17.99 6.19
N VAL A 98 -0.25 19.14 6.22
CA VAL A 98 1.17 19.29 5.92
C VAL A 98 1.79 20.05 7.08
N ALA A 99 2.46 19.35 8.00
CA ALA A 99 3.04 19.99 9.18
C ALA A 99 4.46 20.50 8.89
N ARG A 100 5.23 19.82 8.03
CA ARG A 100 6.66 20.03 7.80
C ARG A 100 7.52 19.68 9.02
N GLY A 101 7.07 18.73 9.83
CA GLY A 101 7.79 18.26 11.03
C GLY A 101 7.82 19.24 12.20
N ILE A 102 6.82 20.14 12.29
CA ILE A 102 6.57 21.02 13.45
C ILE A 102 5.25 20.67 14.13
#